data_AF-A0A7J2HSG6-F1
#
_entry.id   AF-A0A7J2HSG6-F1
#
_cell.length_a   1.000
_cell.length_b   1.000
_cell.length_c   1.000
_cell.angle_alpha   90.00
_cell.angle_beta   90.00
_cell.angle_gamma   90.00
#
_symmetry.space_group_name_H-M   'P 1'
#
loop_
_entity.id
_entity.type
_entity.pdbx_description
1 polymer ?
#
loop_
_entity_poly.entity_id
_entity_poly.type
_entity_poly.pdbx_seq_one_letter_code
_entity_poly.pdbx_strand_id
1 'polypeptide(L)'
;SMQGEAMVSRCGIGMVAVAGASSALVSAADKVILMENYVPREITEEARRIAPPISVIEYKPPRKRVFYGIRGLRKVKLRGFKLIARYENGESFELDLSNNPRIVEKAQANLIAHIVASLGKPDEPMYVSELVRWVNLTLRERGFEAFVKPVTPDLALVDGIDVVWTLNRLRNASFSQ
;
A
#
# COMPACT_ATOMS: atom_id res chain seq x y z
N SER A 1 -22.74 11.08 -8.43
CA SER A 1 -22.29 10.04 -9.36
C SER A 1 -21.11 9.32 -8.74
N MET A 2 -21.13 8.00 -8.62
CA MET A 2 -20.18 7.31 -7.74
C MET A 2 -19.47 6.17 -8.46
N GLN A 3 -18.15 6.26 -8.53
CA GLN A 3 -17.29 5.19 -9.07
C GLN A 3 -17.06 4.06 -8.04
N GLY A 4 -17.34 4.29 -6.76
CA GLY A 4 -17.02 3.38 -5.66
C GLY A 4 -17.68 2.00 -5.78
N GLU A 5 -18.98 1.96 -6.09
CA GLU A 5 -19.75 0.72 -6.27
C GLU A 5 -19.27 -0.07 -7.50
N ALA A 6 -19.04 0.64 -8.61
CA ALA A 6 -18.48 0.05 -9.82
C ALA A 6 -17.06 -0.50 -9.59
N MET A 7 -16.25 0.16 -8.75
CA MET A 7 -14.92 -0.32 -8.36
C MET A 7 -15.01 -1.58 -7.47
N VAL A 8 -15.86 -1.57 -6.44
CA VAL A 8 -16.10 -2.72 -5.55
C VAL A 8 -16.50 -3.95 -6.35
N SER A 9 -17.53 -3.82 -7.21
CA SER A 9 -18.04 -4.91 -8.02
C SER A 9 -17.04 -5.41 -9.07
N ARG A 10 -16.39 -4.51 -9.83
CA ARG A 10 -15.45 -4.93 -10.89
C ARG A 10 -14.11 -5.44 -10.37
N CYS A 11 -13.64 -4.98 -9.22
CA CYS A 11 -12.37 -5.41 -8.65
C CYS A 11 -12.51 -6.50 -7.59
N GLY A 12 -13.73 -6.83 -7.15
CA GLY A 12 -13.96 -7.82 -6.08
C GLY A 12 -13.35 -7.40 -4.75
N ILE A 13 -13.39 -6.11 -4.42
CA ILE A 13 -12.81 -5.56 -3.18
C ILE A 13 -13.90 -5.15 -2.20
N GLY A 14 -13.65 -5.33 -0.90
CA GLY A 14 -14.46 -4.71 0.15
C GLY A 14 -13.99 -3.28 0.45
N MET A 15 -14.91 -2.37 0.71
CA MET A 15 -14.60 -1.01 1.13
C MET A 15 -15.30 -0.70 2.45
N VAL A 16 -14.54 -0.20 3.43
CA VAL A 16 -15.08 0.41 4.64
C VAL A 16 -14.71 1.88 4.61
N ALA A 17 -15.69 2.76 4.74
CA ALA A 17 -15.51 4.20 4.73
C ALA A 17 -16.10 4.81 6.00
N VAL A 18 -15.35 5.70 6.64
CA VAL A 18 -15.87 6.55 7.73
C VAL A 18 -16.38 7.84 7.08
N ALA A 19 -17.68 8.09 7.17
CA ALA A 19 -18.33 9.24 6.56
C ALA A 19 -19.16 10.01 7.59
N GLY A 20 -19.04 11.34 7.60
CA GLY A 20 -19.86 12.21 8.46
C GLY A 20 -21.02 12.88 7.71
N ALA A 21 -20.76 13.52 6.58
CA ALA A 21 -21.73 14.35 5.86
C ALA A 21 -22.06 13.90 4.43
N SER A 22 -21.39 12.85 3.92
CA SER A 22 -21.56 12.42 2.53
C SER A 22 -22.71 11.44 2.38
N SER A 23 -23.88 11.94 1.98
CA SER A 23 -25.05 11.12 1.64
C SER A 23 -24.82 10.22 0.43
N ALA A 24 -23.86 10.54 -0.44
CA ALA A 24 -23.58 9.77 -1.65
C ALA A 24 -22.98 8.37 -1.36
N LEU A 25 -22.20 8.23 -0.29
CA LEU A 25 -21.64 6.93 0.12
C LEU A 25 -22.71 6.05 0.77
N VAL A 26 -23.60 6.66 1.54
CA VAL A 26 -24.72 5.99 2.20
C VAL A 26 -25.62 5.31 1.18
N SER A 27 -25.97 6.01 0.11
CA SER A 27 -26.83 5.47 -0.95
C SER A 27 -26.28 4.21 -1.63
N ALA A 28 -24.96 4.02 -1.64
CA ALA A 28 -24.31 2.89 -2.32
C ALA A 28 -23.76 1.81 -1.38
N ALA A 29 -23.91 1.98 -0.08
CA ALA A 29 -23.36 1.06 0.89
C ALA A 29 -24.24 -0.19 1.01
N ASP A 30 -23.62 -1.37 1.08
CA ASP A 30 -24.31 -2.61 1.44
C ASP A 30 -24.80 -2.58 2.90
N LYS A 31 -24.00 -1.94 3.77
CA LYS A 31 -24.22 -1.80 5.21
C LYS A 31 -23.86 -0.41 5.69
N VAL A 32 -24.69 0.16 6.56
CA VAL A 32 -24.42 1.45 7.21
C VAL A 32 -24.39 1.26 8.72
N ILE A 33 -23.24 1.54 9.33
CA ILE A 33 -23.06 1.49 10.77
C ILE A 33 -22.93 2.92 11.29
N LEU A 34 -23.87 3.31 12.16
CA LEU A 34 -23.81 4.56 12.91
C LEU A 34 -23.10 4.30 14.23
N MET A 35 -22.07 5.09 14.51
CA MET A 35 -21.37 5.10 15.80
C MET A 35 -21.93 6.25 16.65
N GLU A 36 -22.64 5.94 17.73
CA GLU A 36 -23.17 6.94 18.68
C GLU A 36 -22.72 6.56 20.09
N ASN A 37 -22.12 7.50 20.84
CA ASN A 37 -21.58 7.24 22.18
C ASN A 37 -20.68 6.00 22.24
N TYR A 38 -19.87 5.78 21.20
CA TYR A 38 -19.01 4.60 21.02
C TYR A 38 -19.76 3.25 20.90
N VAL A 39 -21.07 3.27 20.65
CA VAL A 39 -21.90 2.09 20.41
C VAL A 39 -22.22 1.99 18.92
N PRO A 40 -21.89 0.86 18.25
CA PRO A 40 -22.26 0.65 16.86
C PRO A 40 -23.73 0.26 16.73
N ARG A 41 -24.44 0.87 15.78
CA ARG A 41 -25.81 0.52 15.40
C ARG A 41 -25.92 0.38 13.89
N GLU A 42 -26.41 -0.74 13.40
CA GLU A 42 -26.74 -0.88 11.98
C GLU A 42 -28.00 -0.06 11.68
N ILE A 43 -27.90 0.87 10.72
CA ILE A 43 -29.00 1.77 10.31
C ILE A 43 -29.25 1.70 8.80
N THR A 44 -28.92 0.58 8.17
CA THR A 44 -28.93 0.43 6.70
C THR A 44 -30.28 0.82 6.09
N GLU A 45 -31.39 0.37 6.67
CA GLU A 45 -32.74 0.61 6.14
C GLU A 45 -33.25 2.03 6.38
N GLU A 46 -32.91 2.65 7.51
CA GLU A 46 -33.16 4.06 7.78
C GLU A 46 -32.39 4.93 6.79
N ALA A 47 -31.12 4.60 6.57
CA ALA A 47 -30.22 5.37 5.75
C ALA A 47 -30.61 5.31 4.25
N ARG A 48 -31.05 4.14 3.76
CA ARG A 48 -31.59 3.98 2.39
C ARG A 48 -32.82 4.85 2.13
N ARG A 49 -33.70 5.01 3.12
CA ARG A 49 -34.94 5.80 2.97
C ARG A 49 -34.70 7.29 2.71
N ILE A 50 -33.61 7.82 3.23
CA ILE A 50 -33.24 9.25 3.11
C ILE A 50 -32.14 9.49 2.05
N ALA A 51 -31.63 8.41 1.45
CA ALA A 51 -30.51 8.47 0.53
C ALA A 51 -30.96 9.02 -0.84
N PRO A 52 -30.21 9.98 -1.43
CA PRO A 52 -30.51 10.43 -2.78
C PRO A 52 -30.25 9.32 -3.80
N PRO A 53 -30.95 9.32 -4.95
CA PRO A 53 -30.66 8.40 -6.04
C PRO A 53 -29.25 8.62 -6.58
N ILE A 54 -28.58 7.54 -6.98
CA ILE A 54 -27.20 7.60 -7.50
C ILE A 54 -27.20 7.28 -8.99
N SER A 55 -26.42 8.06 -9.75
CA SER A 55 -25.94 7.65 -11.06
C SER A 55 -24.60 6.91 -10.94
N VAL A 56 -24.58 5.65 -11.37
CA VAL A 56 -23.35 4.86 -11.44
C VAL A 56 -22.54 5.33 -12.65
N ILE A 57 -21.28 5.70 -12.42
CA ILE A 57 -20.33 5.97 -13.51
C ILE A 57 -19.56 4.68 -13.77
N GLU A 58 -19.34 4.36 -15.04
CA GLU A 58 -18.49 3.23 -15.40
C GLU A 58 -17.07 3.40 -14.81
N TYR A 59 -16.65 2.42 -14.02
CA TYR A 59 -15.28 2.34 -13.53
C TYR A 59 -14.38 1.66 -14.56
N LYS A 60 -13.30 2.35 -14.94
CA LYS A 60 -12.23 1.81 -15.80
C LYS A 60 -11.03 1.46 -14.93
N PRO A 61 -10.71 0.16 -14.75
CA PRO A 61 -9.55 -0.24 -13.95
C PRO A 61 -8.25 0.39 -14.46
N PRO A 62 -7.33 0.78 -13.56
CA PRO A 62 -6.03 1.29 -13.97
C PRO A 62 -5.24 0.22 -14.73
N ARG A 63 -4.38 0.66 -15.65
CA ARG A 63 -3.48 -0.25 -16.36
C ARG A 63 -2.51 -0.93 -15.39
N LYS A 64 -2.14 -2.16 -15.73
CA LYS A 64 -1.14 -2.91 -14.96
C LYS A 64 0.19 -2.19 -15.02
N ARG A 65 0.84 -2.05 -13.87
CA ARG A 65 2.15 -1.41 -13.76
C ARG A 65 3.27 -2.44 -13.74
N VAL A 66 4.36 -2.14 -14.43
CA VAL A 66 5.61 -2.93 -14.40
C VAL A 66 6.68 -2.14 -13.67
N PHE A 67 7.36 -2.76 -12.72
CA PHE A 67 8.49 -2.21 -11.98
C PHE A 67 9.81 -2.67 -12.60
N TYR A 68 10.72 -1.73 -12.85
CA TYR A 68 12.02 -1.98 -13.52
C TYR A 68 13.22 -1.81 -12.58
N GLY A 69 13.01 -1.58 -11.29
CA GLY A 69 14.08 -1.25 -10.34
C GLY A 69 14.17 0.24 -10.01
N ILE A 70 15.27 0.61 -9.35
CA ILE A 70 15.52 1.95 -8.82
C ILE A 70 16.80 2.48 -9.44
N ARG A 71 16.68 3.40 -10.41
CA ARG A 71 17.82 3.83 -11.23
C ARG A 71 18.90 4.49 -10.36
N GLY A 72 20.12 4.00 -10.52
CA GLY A 72 21.29 4.50 -9.82
C GLY A 72 21.25 4.30 -8.30
N LEU A 73 20.38 3.43 -7.74
CA LEU A 73 20.38 3.18 -6.31
C LEU A 73 21.69 2.49 -5.89
N ARG A 74 22.43 3.14 -4.99
CA ARG A 74 23.71 2.63 -4.48
C ARG A 74 23.59 2.06 -3.08
N LYS A 75 22.81 2.71 -2.21
CA LYS A 75 22.68 2.30 -0.81
C LYS A 75 21.34 2.75 -0.23
N VAL A 76 20.77 1.91 0.61
CA VAL A 76 19.66 2.24 1.50
C VAL A 76 20.16 2.19 2.94
N LYS A 77 19.74 3.15 3.76
CA LYS A 77 19.90 3.16 5.21
C LYS A 77 18.59 3.53 5.86
N LEU A 78 18.40 3.12 7.11
CA LEU A 78 17.30 3.60 7.94
C LEU A 78 17.84 4.43 9.11
N ARG A 79 17.13 5.51 9.45
CA ARG A 79 17.33 6.29 10.69
C ARG A 79 15.96 6.52 11.34
N GLY A 80 15.63 5.71 12.36
CA GLY A 80 14.28 5.71 12.91
C GLY A 80 13.29 5.17 11.88
N PHE A 81 12.32 6.00 11.45
CA PHE A 81 11.42 5.66 10.33
C PHE A 81 11.85 6.25 8.99
N LYS A 82 12.94 7.04 8.96
CA LYS A 82 13.43 7.67 7.74
C LYS A 82 14.28 6.70 6.94
N LEU A 83 13.78 6.31 5.76
CA LEU A 83 14.53 5.58 4.75
C LEU A 83 15.36 6.57 3.93
N ILE A 84 16.66 6.40 3.94
CA ILE A 84 17.65 7.24 3.26
C ILE A 84 18.22 6.44 2.09
N ALA A 85 17.81 6.80 0.88
CA ALA A 85 18.35 6.26 -0.37
C ALA A 85 19.49 7.15 -0.87
N ARG A 86 20.62 6.56 -1.25
CA ARG A 86 21.76 7.23 -1.88
C ARG A 86 21.96 6.71 -3.29
N TYR A 87 22.20 7.62 -4.21
CA TYR A 87 22.32 7.31 -5.63
C TYR A 87 23.77 7.43 -6.12
N GLU A 88 24.06 6.82 -7.27
CA GLU A 88 25.37 6.81 -7.93
C GLU A 88 25.85 8.23 -8.27
N ASN A 89 24.93 9.17 -8.55
CA ASN A 89 25.23 10.58 -8.81
C ASN A 89 25.56 11.41 -7.54
N GLY A 90 25.61 10.78 -6.36
CA GLY A 90 25.91 11.45 -5.08
C GLY A 90 24.69 12.06 -4.39
N GLU A 91 23.53 12.11 -5.04
CA GLU A 91 22.31 12.59 -4.40
C GLU A 91 21.82 11.63 -3.30
N SER A 92 21.13 12.19 -2.30
CA SER A 92 20.40 11.43 -1.31
C SER A 92 18.94 11.86 -1.26
N PHE A 93 18.05 10.89 -1.04
CA PHE A 93 16.63 11.11 -0.85
C PHE A 93 16.20 10.50 0.47
N GLU A 94 15.40 11.23 1.24
CA GLU A 94 14.81 10.76 2.49
C GLU A 94 13.31 10.56 2.31
N LEU A 95 12.81 9.41 2.76
CA LEU A 95 11.39 9.09 2.83
C LEU A 95 11.04 8.71 4.26
N ASP A 96 10.07 9.41 4.86
CA ASP A 96 9.55 9.03 6.17
C ASP A 96 8.49 7.94 6.03
N LEU A 97 8.80 6.74 6.52
CA LEU A 97 7.94 5.57 6.44
C LEU A 97 6.76 5.63 7.43
N SER A 98 6.81 6.49 8.46
CA SER A 98 5.67 6.66 9.37
C SER A 98 4.44 7.28 8.69
N ASN A 99 4.62 7.82 7.48
CA ASN A 99 3.50 8.28 6.65
C ASN A 99 2.68 7.13 6.04
N ASN A 100 3.15 5.89 6.13
CA ASN A 100 2.33 4.71 5.86
C ASN A 100 1.70 4.23 7.19
N PRO A 101 0.39 4.36 7.40
CA PRO A 101 -0.26 3.99 8.66
C PRO A 101 -0.18 2.48 8.99
N ARG A 102 0.20 1.64 8.02
CA ARG A 102 0.42 0.19 8.24
C ARG A 102 1.79 -0.12 8.86
N ILE A 103 2.73 0.83 8.83
CA ILE A 103 4.06 0.69 9.42
C ILE A 103 4.01 1.28 10.83
N VAL A 104 3.91 0.41 11.83
CA VAL A 104 3.68 0.79 13.23
C VAL A 104 4.94 0.67 14.10
N GLU A 105 5.97 -0.03 13.62
CA GLU A 105 7.20 -0.25 14.37
C GLU A 105 8.47 -0.15 13.53
N LYS A 106 9.60 0.13 14.20
CA LYS A 106 10.90 0.31 13.54
C LYS A 106 11.40 -0.96 12.86
N ALA A 107 11.06 -2.13 13.40
CA ALA A 107 11.47 -3.41 12.87
C ALA A 107 10.90 -3.69 11.46
N GLN A 108 9.68 -3.21 11.19
CA GLN A 108 9.08 -3.24 9.86
C GLN A 108 9.82 -2.31 8.89
N ALA A 109 10.12 -1.08 9.34
CA ALA A 109 10.87 -0.10 8.56
C ALA A 109 12.29 -0.61 8.20
N ASN A 110 12.95 -1.32 9.12
CA ASN A 110 14.24 -1.98 8.87
C ASN A 110 14.11 -3.03 7.77
N LEU A 111 13.13 -3.93 7.87
CA LEU A 111 12.94 -4.96 6.84
C LEU A 111 12.61 -4.34 5.47
N ILE A 112 11.77 -3.31 5.41
CA ILE A 112 11.48 -2.57 4.16
C ILE A 112 12.77 -1.99 3.56
N ALA A 113 13.65 -1.39 4.36
CA ALA A 113 14.91 -0.85 3.87
C ALA A 113 15.80 -1.93 3.24
N HIS A 114 15.85 -3.13 3.82
CA HIS A 114 16.56 -4.28 3.26
C HIS A 114 15.93 -4.79 1.96
N ILE A 115 14.60 -4.92 1.92
CA ILE A 115 13.89 -5.33 0.71
C ILE A 115 14.12 -4.31 -0.41
N VAL A 116 13.98 -3.01 -0.16
CA VAL A 116 14.23 -1.95 -1.14
C VAL A 116 15.67 -1.98 -1.64
N ALA A 117 16.65 -2.26 -0.77
CA ALA A 117 18.05 -2.41 -1.19
C ALA A 117 18.23 -3.58 -2.17
N SER A 118 17.53 -4.71 -1.96
CA SER A 118 17.57 -5.86 -2.88
C SER A 118 16.88 -5.60 -4.22
N LEU A 119 15.91 -4.68 -4.26
CA LEU A 119 15.13 -4.32 -5.45
C LEU A 119 15.75 -3.21 -6.30
N GLY A 120 16.98 -2.76 -5.99
CA GLY A 120 17.65 -1.69 -6.74
C GLY A 120 17.84 -2.03 -8.22
N LYS A 121 18.26 -3.26 -8.51
CA LYS A 121 18.47 -3.79 -9.87
C LYS A 121 17.89 -5.22 -9.93
N PRO A 122 16.56 -5.38 -10.12
CA PRO A 122 15.97 -6.71 -10.27
C PRO A 122 16.49 -7.37 -11.55
N ASP A 123 16.60 -8.70 -11.56
CA ASP A 123 17.07 -9.47 -12.73
C ASP A 123 16.16 -9.24 -13.95
N GLU A 124 14.85 -9.21 -13.70
CA GLU A 124 13.84 -8.94 -14.72
C GLU A 124 12.79 -7.94 -14.21
N PRO A 125 12.23 -7.09 -15.09
CA PRO A 125 11.08 -6.28 -14.76
C PRO A 125 9.89 -7.16 -14.38
N MET A 126 9.12 -6.76 -13.39
CA MET A 126 7.99 -7.55 -12.89
C MET A 126 6.73 -6.69 -12.71
N TYR A 127 5.55 -7.28 -12.88
CA TYR A 127 4.32 -6.58 -12.57
C TYR A 127 4.27 -6.25 -11.08
N VAL A 128 3.65 -5.13 -10.71
CA VAL A 128 3.49 -4.74 -9.30
C VAL A 128 2.79 -5.84 -8.49
N SER A 129 1.81 -6.55 -9.08
CA SER A 129 1.16 -7.70 -8.44
C SER A 129 2.10 -8.88 -8.18
N GLU A 130 3.08 -9.09 -9.06
CA GLU A 130 4.10 -10.12 -8.91
C GLU A 130 5.13 -9.72 -7.86
N LEU A 131 5.52 -8.44 -7.81
CA LEU A 131 6.40 -7.91 -6.78
C LEU A 131 5.80 -8.09 -5.38
N VAL A 132 4.52 -7.75 -5.19
CA VAL A 132 3.82 -7.98 -3.91
C VAL A 132 3.84 -9.47 -3.54
N ARG A 133 3.50 -10.34 -4.51
CA ARG A 133 3.49 -11.80 -4.30
C ARG A 133 4.88 -12.32 -3.98
N TRP A 134 5.91 -11.87 -4.69
CA TRP A 134 7.29 -12.27 -4.51
C TRP A 134 7.79 -11.90 -3.11
N VAL A 135 7.55 -10.67 -2.64
CA VAL A 135 7.90 -10.28 -1.25
C VAL A 135 7.22 -11.20 -0.24
N ASN A 136 5.90 -11.38 -0.36
CA ASN A 136 5.13 -12.16 0.60
C ASN A 136 5.51 -13.65 0.61
N LEU A 137 5.70 -14.27 -0.56
CA LEU A 137 6.15 -15.65 -0.67
C LEU A 137 7.58 -15.83 -0.16
N THR A 138 8.48 -14.92 -0.54
CA THR A 138 9.89 -14.97 -0.10
C THR A 138 10.00 -14.90 1.42
N LEU A 139 9.26 -13.99 2.06
CA LEU A 139 9.20 -13.91 3.52
C LEU A 139 8.56 -15.15 4.15
N ARG A 140 7.51 -15.71 3.54
CA ARG A 140 6.84 -16.91 4.05
C ARG A 140 7.72 -18.16 4.00
N GLU A 141 8.44 -18.35 2.89
CA GLU A 141 9.21 -19.58 2.64
C GLU A 141 10.58 -19.55 3.29
N ARG A 142 11.24 -18.39 3.30
CA ARG A 142 12.63 -18.23 3.73
C ARG A 142 12.77 -17.35 4.97
N GLY A 143 11.72 -16.67 5.42
CA GLY A 143 11.82 -15.73 6.53
C GLY A 143 12.74 -14.53 6.21
N PHE A 144 13.35 -13.96 7.24
CA PHE A 144 14.17 -12.75 7.13
C PHE A 144 15.51 -12.96 6.41
N GLU A 145 16.04 -14.18 6.41
CA GLU A 145 17.33 -14.51 5.78
C GLU A 145 17.33 -14.34 4.26
N ALA A 146 16.15 -14.23 3.64
CA ALA A 146 16.04 -13.93 2.23
C ALA A 146 16.55 -12.52 1.88
N PHE A 147 16.43 -11.57 2.82
CA PHE A 147 16.76 -10.16 2.60
C PHE A 147 17.94 -9.68 3.45
N VAL A 148 18.23 -10.35 4.58
CA VAL A 148 19.24 -9.92 5.54
C VAL A 148 20.09 -11.09 6.00
N LYS A 149 21.41 -10.99 5.80
CA LYS A 149 22.39 -11.99 6.30
C LYS A 149 23.59 -11.27 6.94
N PRO A 150 23.90 -11.50 8.23
CA PRO A 150 23.15 -12.31 9.19
C PRO A 150 21.80 -11.68 9.56
N VAL A 151 20.82 -12.51 9.96
CA VAL A 151 19.52 -12.03 10.45
C VAL A 151 19.72 -11.30 11.78
N THR A 152 19.22 -10.07 11.88
CA THR A 152 19.28 -9.24 13.09
C THR A 152 17.98 -9.32 13.88
N PRO A 153 17.98 -9.06 15.20
CA PRO A 153 16.78 -9.18 16.03
C PRO A 153 15.78 -8.02 15.85
N ASP A 154 16.10 -7.02 15.03
CA ASP A 154 15.31 -5.80 14.81
C ASP A 154 14.53 -5.83 13.48
N LEU A 155 14.02 -7.00 13.10
CA LEU A 155 13.23 -7.25 11.89
C LEU A 155 11.83 -7.76 12.24
N ALA A 156 10.82 -7.27 11.51
CA ALA A 156 9.44 -7.71 11.66
C ALA A 156 8.75 -7.84 10.31
N LEU A 157 7.75 -8.71 10.23
CA LEU A 157 7.03 -9.00 8.99
C LEU A 157 6.35 -7.75 8.42
N VAL A 158 6.39 -7.63 7.10
CA VAL A 158 5.74 -6.57 6.32
C VAL A 158 5.00 -7.19 5.14
N ASP A 159 4.02 -6.48 4.61
CA ASP A 159 3.35 -6.90 3.38
C ASP A 159 4.03 -6.27 2.15
N GLY A 160 4.02 -6.98 1.02
CA GLY A 160 4.53 -6.47 -0.25
C GLY A 160 3.87 -5.16 -0.69
N ILE A 161 2.63 -4.88 -0.27
CA ILE A 161 1.97 -3.59 -0.50
C ILE A 161 2.71 -2.44 0.22
N ASP A 162 3.27 -2.68 1.40
CA ASP A 162 4.04 -1.66 2.15
C ASP A 162 5.37 -1.35 1.43
N VAL A 163 5.97 -2.37 0.81
CA VAL A 163 7.14 -2.21 -0.08
C VAL A 163 6.75 -1.42 -1.33
N VAL A 164 5.64 -1.75 -2.00
CA VAL A 164 5.14 -1.01 -3.16
C VAL A 164 4.83 0.45 -2.80
N TRP A 165 4.22 0.70 -1.65
CA TRP A 165 3.94 2.05 -1.15
C TRP A 165 5.23 2.87 -1.03
N THR A 166 6.30 2.23 -0.54
CA THR A 166 7.64 2.80 -0.39
C THR A 166 8.26 3.10 -1.76
N LEU A 167 8.23 2.15 -2.69
CA LEU A 167 8.76 2.31 -4.05
C LEU A 167 8.05 3.42 -4.82
N ASN A 168 6.73 3.55 -4.69
CA ASN A 168 5.95 4.61 -5.35
C ASN A 168 6.33 6.03 -4.89
N ARG A 169 7.02 6.17 -3.76
CA ARG A 169 7.46 7.46 -3.19
C ARG A 169 8.97 7.65 -3.25
N LEU A 170 9.70 6.65 -3.73
CA LEU A 170 11.15 6.69 -3.83
C LEU A 170 11.55 7.37 -5.12
N ARG A 171 12.51 8.30 -5.05
CA ARG A 171 13.07 8.92 -6.25
C ARG A 171 13.74 7.84 -7.12
N ASN A 172 13.62 7.98 -8.43
CA ASN A 172 14.20 7.09 -9.44
C ASN A 172 13.68 5.64 -9.43
N ALA A 173 12.64 5.31 -8.63
CA ALA A 173 11.90 4.07 -8.82
C ALA A 173 11.17 4.12 -10.17
N SER A 174 11.41 3.14 -11.04
CA SER A 174 10.97 3.16 -12.43
C SER A 174 9.76 2.26 -12.62
N PHE A 175 8.65 2.86 -13.07
CA PHE A 175 7.41 2.17 -13.39
C PHE A 175 6.93 2.53 -14.81
N SER A 176 6.31 1.58 -15.51
CA SER A 176 5.53 1.82 -16.75
C SER A 176 4.06 1.43 -16.57
N GLN A 177 3.18 1.93 -17.44
CA GLN A 177 1.71 1.73 -17.46
C GLN A 177 1.19 1.45 -18.87
#